data_AF-A0AAU6YAU0-F1
#
_entry.id   AF-A0AAU6YAU0-F1
#
_cell.length_a   1.000
_cell.length_b   1.000
_cell.length_c   1.000
_cell.angle_alpha   90.00
_cell.angle_beta   90.00
_cell.angle_gamma   90.00
#
_symmetry.space_group_name_H-M   'P 1'
#
loop_
_entity.id
_entity.type
_entity.pdbx_description
1 polymer ?
#
loop_
_entity_poly.entity_id
_entity_poly.type
_entity_poly.pdbx_seq_one_letter_code
_entity_poly.pdbx_strand_id
1 'polypeptide(L)'
;MSQPSSQHQFVENHTVDYVPPAERHGKARDLFTLWFSTNIAPLPIVTGAMVVQVFHLNLLWGLIAIVLGHLVGGVVIALASAQGPQLGIPQMVQSRGQFGRYGALLIVFFTALIYVGFFISNIVLAGKTIHGIAPSVPMPGAIVIGALSATAIGVIGYRFIHILNRIGTWVMGSALLAGFIMMFIQDLPADFFSRGAFNLSGFIATVSLGTIWQISFSPYTSDYSRYLPREVGIARPFWATYFGATLGTILCFSFGAVAVLCVPEGTDAMDAVKQATGWLGPVLMVLFLLNIISHNALNLYGAVLSIVTAIQTFMAEWTPSIKVRVILASVILVGCAMVALNASADFIGHFIGLILALLLVLVPWASINLIDFYLIKKGQYDIASIFSADGGIYGRFNHHAIIAYACGILVQLPFANTSLYVGPYSNIVEGADLSWLFGLIVTVPLYYCLATRGKAGEKAGRVVSVND
;
A
#
# COMPACT_ATOMS: atom_id res chain seq x y z
N MET A 1 -41.44 -17.66 -21.61
CA MET A 1 -40.32 -17.00 -22.32
C MET A 1 -40.27 -15.56 -21.85
N SER A 2 -39.49 -15.29 -20.82
CA SER A 2 -39.27 -13.95 -20.26
C SER A 2 -37.78 -13.66 -20.39
N GLN A 3 -37.46 -12.64 -21.19
CA GLN A 3 -36.09 -12.20 -21.42
C GLN A 3 -35.43 -11.76 -20.10
N PRO A 4 -34.14 -12.08 -19.86
CA PRO A 4 -33.41 -11.48 -18.76
C PRO A 4 -33.10 -10.03 -19.12
N SER A 5 -33.55 -9.12 -18.26
CA SER A 5 -33.21 -7.70 -18.30
C SER A 5 -31.69 -7.53 -18.16
N SER A 6 -31.09 -6.88 -19.14
CA SER A 6 -29.71 -6.40 -19.12
C SER A 6 -29.56 -5.29 -18.07
N GLN A 7 -29.47 -5.66 -16.80
CA GLN A 7 -29.15 -4.71 -15.73
C GLN A 7 -27.64 -4.41 -15.74
N HIS A 8 -27.32 -3.14 -15.99
CA HIS A 8 -26.05 -2.43 -15.84
C HIS A 8 -24.80 -3.27 -15.49
N GLN A 9 -24.09 -3.71 -16.53
CA GLN A 9 -22.79 -4.40 -16.49
C GLN A 9 -21.61 -3.56 -15.92
N PHE A 10 -21.86 -2.38 -15.34
CA PHE A 10 -20.84 -1.36 -15.06
C PHE A 10 -20.86 -0.76 -13.65
N VAL A 11 -21.76 -1.22 -12.77
CA VAL A 11 -21.77 -0.81 -11.35
C VAL A 11 -21.31 -2.01 -10.53
N GLU A 12 -20.23 -1.85 -9.79
CA GLU A 12 -19.69 -2.87 -8.88
C GLU A 12 -20.71 -3.14 -7.77
N ASN A 13 -21.48 -4.22 -7.90
CA ASN A 13 -22.52 -4.59 -6.94
C ASN A 13 -21.94 -5.22 -5.66
N HIS A 14 -20.71 -5.73 -5.70
CA HIS A 14 -20.05 -6.43 -4.59
C HIS A 14 -18.95 -5.56 -3.97
N THR A 15 -19.31 -4.44 -3.34
CA THR A 15 -18.32 -3.54 -2.72
C THR A 15 -17.60 -4.22 -1.54
N VAL A 16 -18.34 -4.93 -0.69
CA VAL A 16 -17.81 -5.60 0.52
C VAL A 16 -18.17 -7.10 0.55
N ASP A 17 -19.04 -7.54 -0.36
CA ASP A 17 -19.63 -8.86 -0.35
C ASP A 17 -18.71 -9.95 -0.92
N TYR A 18 -19.07 -11.20 -0.61
CA TYR A 18 -18.43 -12.39 -1.16
C TYR A 18 -18.68 -12.52 -2.66
N VAL A 19 -17.62 -12.77 -3.43
CA VAL A 19 -17.70 -13.04 -4.87
C VAL A 19 -17.96 -14.53 -5.11
N PRO A 20 -19.16 -14.90 -5.60
CA PRO A 20 -19.50 -16.30 -5.88
C PRO A 20 -18.60 -16.90 -6.96
N PRO A 21 -18.34 -18.22 -6.95
CA PRO A 21 -17.46 -18.86 -7.94
C PRO A 21 -17.84 -18.57 -9.40
N ALA A 22 -19.14 -18.46 -9.70
CA ALA A 22 -19.63 -18.18 -11.06
C ALA A 22 -19.26 -16.77 -11.58
N GLU A 23 -18.98 -15.82 -10.69
CA GLU A 23 -18.62 -14.44 -11.05
C GLU A 23 -17.10 -14.22 -11.07
N ARG A 24 -16.30 -15.28 -10.84
CA ARG A 24 -14.84 -15.19 -10.84
C ARG A 24 -14.29 -15.37 -12.26
N HIS A 25 -14.03 -14.24 -12.91
CA HIS A 25 -13.55 -14.18 -14.30
C HIS A 25 -12.11 -13.65 -14.47
N GLY A 26 -11.44 -13.31 -13.37
CA GLY A 26 -10.10 -12.71 -13.37
C GLY A 26 -9.00 -13.67 -13.83
N LYS A 27 -7.92 -13.12 -14.42
CA LYS A 27 -6.73 -13.90 -14.81
C LYS A 27 -5.53 -13.48 -13.97
N ALA A 28 -4.67 -14.43 -13.61
CA ALA A 28 -3.47 -14.16 -12.81
C ALA A 28 -2.55 -13.12 -13.46
N ARG A 29 -2.40 -13.13 -14.80
CA ARG A 29 -1.60 -12.13 -15.52
C ARG A 29 -2.10 -10.69 -15.34
N ASP A 30 -3.40 -10.52 -15.05
CA ASP A 30 -3.97 -9.20 -14.87
C ASP A 30 -3.49 -8.60 -13.53
N LEU A 31 -3.18 -9.44 -12.54
CA LEU A 31 -2.53 -9.02 -11.29
C LEU A 31 -1.13 -8.47 -11.55
N PHE A 32 -0.34 -9.13 -12.42
CA PHE A 32 0.98 -8.60 -12.80
C PHE A 32 0.85 -7.18 -13.36
N THR A 33 -0.02 -7.00 -14.37
CA THR A 33 -0.20 -5.69 -14.98
C THR A 33 -0.73 -4.65 -14.01
N LEU A 34 -1.65 -5.04 -13.12
CA LEU A 34 -2.19 -4.17 -12.08
C LEU A 34 -1.08 -3.66 -11.16
N TRP A 35 -0.35 -4.56 -10.52
CA TRP A 35 0.67 -4.17 -9.54
C TRP A 35 1.85 -3.45 -10.18
N PHE A 36 2.23 -3.83 -11.40
CA PHE A 36 3.24 -3.11 -12.15
C PHE A 36 2.79 -1.68 -12.46
N SER A 37 1.55 -1.51 -12.92
CA SER A 37 0.99 -0.19 -13.24
C SER A 37 0.82 0.72 -12.02
N THR A 38 0.38 0.16 -10.89
CA THR A 38 0.14 0.91 -9.65
C THR A 38 1.45 1.44 -9.06
N ASN A 39 2.55 0.70 -9.27
CA ASN A 39 3.87 1.09 -8.78
C ASN A 39 4.67 1.93 -9.77
N ILE A 40 4.23 2.02 -11.03
CA ILE A 40 4.72 3.02 -11.98
C ILE A 40 4.04 4.35 -11.67
N ALA A 41 4.55 5.02 -10.64
CA ALA A 41 3.97 6.24 -10.10
C ALA A 41 5.06 7.23 -9.63
N PRO A 42 4.73 8.52 -9.54
CA PRO A 42 5.70 9.55 -9.16
C PRO A 42 6.16 9.46 -7.70
N LEU A 43 5.28 8.99 -6.79
CA LEU A 43 5.64 8.85 -5.37
C LEU A 43 6.78 7.83 -5.14
N PRO A 44 6.75 6.61 -5.73
CA PRO A 44 7.92 5.73 -5.79
C PRO A 44 9.20 6.40 -6.29
N ILE A 45 9.10 7.27 -7.29
CA ILE A 45 10.27 7.98 -7.87
C ILE A 45 10.86 8.96 -6.85
N VAL A 46 10.02 9.77 -6.18
CA VAL A 46 10.49 10.64 -5.08
C VAL A 46 11.10 9.81 -3.95
N THR A 47 10.50 8.67 -3.65
CA THR A 47 10.98 7.77 -2.59
C THR A 47 12.34 7.17 -2.94
N GLY A 48 12.56 6.83 -4.22
CA GLY A 48 13.86 6.39 -4.74
C GLY A 48 14.93 7.48 -4.71
N ALA A 49 14.56 8.73 -4.99
CA ALA A 49 15.47 9.86 -4.87
C ALA A 49 16.04 10.04 -3.45
N MET A 50 15.25 9.73 -2.42
CA MET A 50 15.68 9.80 -1.02
C MET A 50 16.85 8.86 -0.69
N VAL A 51 17.04 7.78 -1.46
CA VAL A 51 18.16 6.85 -1.28
C VAL A 51 19.51 7.55 -1.40
N VAL A 52 19.60 8.52 -2.31
CA VAL A 52 20.79 9.34 -2.51
C VAL A 52 20.73 10.60 -1.64
N GLN A 53 19.58 11.29 -1.62
CA GLN A 53 19.46 12.62 -1.01
C GLN A 53 19.40 12.61 0.51
N VAL A 54 18.82 11.57 1.10
CA VAL A 54 18.55 11.48 2.55
C VAL A 54 19.42 10.40 3.19
N PHE A 55 19.55 9.24 2.52
CA PHE A 55 20.31 8.12 3.04
C PHE A 55 21.78 8.10 2.59
N HIS A 56 22.16 9.07 1.74
CA HIS A 56 23.55 9.31 1.30
C HIS A 56 24.25 8.07 0.74
N LEU A 57 23.49 7.15 0.15
CA LEU A 57 24.05 5.98 -0.54
C LEU A 57 24.51 6.37 -1.93
N ASN A 58 25.62 5.79 -2.36
CA ASN A 58 26.00 5.83 -3.76
C ASN A 58 25.08 4.95 -4.63
N LEU A 59 25.18 5.11 -5.95
CA LEU A 59 24.33 4.41 -6.90
C LEU A 59 24.32 2.88 -6.70
N LEU A 60 25.50 2.27 -6.54
CA LEU A 60 25.61 0.81 -6.42
C LEU A 60 24.88 0.29 -5.17
N TRP A 61 25.19 0.84 -4.01
CA TRP A 61 24.60 0.38 -2.74
C TRP A 61 23.13 0.77 -2.62
N GLY A 62 22.75 1.92 -3.18
CA GLY A 62 21.36 2.34 -3.28
C GLY A 62 20.53 1.35 -4.10
N LEU A 63 20.99 0.97 -5.30
CA LEU A 63 20.29 -0.02 -6.14
C LEU A 63 20.19 -1.39 -5.47
N ILE A 64 21.26 -1.87 -4.85
CA ILE A 64 21.24 -3.15 -4.12
C ILE A 64 20.20 -3.09 -2.98
N ALA A 65 20.18 -2.01 -2.20
CA ALA A 65 19.24 -1.85 -1.10
C ALA A 65 17.78 -1.77 -1.58
N ILE A 66 17.52 -1.03 -2.67
CA ILE A 66 16.20 -0.94 -3.32
C ILE A 66 15.72 -2.33 -3.74
N VAL A 67 16.57 -3.09 -4.44
CA VAL A 67 16.23 -4.44 -4.91
C VAL A 67 15.94 -5.36 -3.73
N LEU A 68 16.83 -5.41 -2.73
CA LEU A 68 16.65 -6.29 -1.58
C LEU A 68 15.37 -5.96 -0.79
N GLY A 69 15.11 -4.69 -0.48
CA GLY A 69 13.93 -4.28 0.26
C GLY A 69 12.64 -4.66 -0.46
N HIS A 70 12.55 -4.39 -1.76
CA HIS A 70 11.36 -4.75 -2.53
C HIS A 70 11.20 -6.26 -2.72
N LEU A 71 12.28 -7.02 -2.90
CA LEU A 71 12.18 -8.48 -2.99
C LEU A 71 11.70 -9.12 -1.69
N VAL A 72 12.12 -8.59 -0.52
CA VAL A 72 11.66 -9.06 0.80
C VAL A 72 10.19 -8.69 1.02
N GLY A 73 9.84 -7.41 0.91
CA GLY A 73 8.46 -6.97 1.09
C GLY A 73 7.49 -7.54 0.05
N GLY A 74 7.99 -7.79 -1.16
CA GLY A 74 7.27 -8.42 -2.26
C GLY A 74 6.67 -9.77 -1.89
N VAL A 75 7.34 -10.52 -1.02
CA VAL A 75 6.83 -11.82 -0.53
C VAL A 75 5.53 -11.62 0.24
N VAL A 76 5.46 -10.60 1.10
CA VAL A 76 4.30 -10.34 1.96
C VAL A 76 3.07 -9.97 1.13
N ILE A 77 3.21 -9.00 0.21
CA ILE A 77 2.11 -8.59 -0.69
C ILE A 77 1.66 -9.75 -1.60
N ALA A 78 2.59 -10.56 -2.10
CA ALA A 78 2.27 -11.71 -2.93
C ALA A 78 1.53 -12.81 -2.15
N LEU A 79 1.94 -13.09 -0.92
CA LEU A 79 1.25 -14.03 -0.03
C LEU A 79 -0.15 -13.53 0.34
N ALA A 80 -0.31 -12.23 0.61
CA ALA A 80 -1.62 -11.63 0.87
C ALA A 80 -2.53 -11.74 -0.37
N SER A 81 -2.00 -11.43 -1.55
CA SER A 81 -2.75 -11.54 -2.81
C SER A 81 -3.15 -12.96 -3.17
N ALA A 82 -2.38 -13.98 -2.77
CA ALA A 82 -2.73 -15.36 -3.06
C ALA A 82 -3.88 -15.91 -2.19
N GLN A 83 -4.30 -15.18 -1.15
CA GLN A 83 -5.47 -15.52 -0.33
C GLN A 83 -6.80 -15.23 -1.06
N GLY A 84 -6.83 -14.18 -1.89
CA GLY A 84 -8.02 -13.71 -2.59
C GLY A 84 -8.82 -14.81 -3.30
N PRO A 85 -8.21 -15.62 -4.21
CA PRO A 85 -8.92 -16.68 -4.92
C PRO A 85 -9.48 -17.78 -4.01
N GLN A 86 -8.89 -17.99 -2.83
CA GLN A 86 -9.34 -19.02 -1.89
C GLN A 86 -10.55 -18.56 -1.09
N LEU A 87 -10.59 -17.27 -0.71
CA LEU A 87 -11.61 -16.74 0.19
C LEU A 87 -12.73 -15.98 -0.52
N GLY A 88 -12.47 -15.40 -1.70
CA GLY A 88 -13.47 -14.66 -2.46
C GLY A 88 -13.99 -13.38 -1.78
N ILE A 89 -13.29 -12.89 -0.75
CA ILE A 89 -13.67 -11.69 0.02
C ILE A 89 -12.52 -10.67 0.05
N PRO A 90 -12.82 -9.36 0.17
CA PRO A 90 -11.79 -8.32 0.27
C PRO A 90 -10.91 -8.48 1.51
N GLN A 91 -9.66 -7.99 1.45
CA GLN A 91 -8.63 -8.29 2.46
C GLN A 91 -9.04 -7.78 3.85
N MET A 92 -9.69 -6.63 3.89
CA MET A 92 -10.15 -6.00 5.12
C MET A 92 -11.25 -6.81 5.81
N VAL A 93 -12.11 -7.46 5.04
CA VAL A 93 -13.14 -8.35 5.57
C VAL A 93 -12.53 -9.66 6.08
N GLN A 94 -11.45 -10.15 5.46
CA GLN A 94 -10.71 -11.31 5.95
C GLN A 94 -10.17 -11.12 7.37
N SER A 95 -9.82 -9.87 7.73
CA SER A 95 -9.35 -9.54 9.08
C SER A 95 -10.39 -9.85 10.17
N ARG A 96 -11.69 -9.96 9.84
CA ARG A 96 -12.74 -10.42 10.78
C ARG A 96 -12.54 -11.87 11.21
N GLY A 97 -12.03 -12.73 10.33
CA GLY A 97 -11.71 -14.12 10.68
C GLY A 97 -10.58 -14.23 11.70
N GLN A 98 -9.69 -13.23 11.74
CA GLN A 98 -8.52 -13.20 12.63
C GLN A 98 -8.82 -12.47 13.93
N PHE A 99 -9.42 -11.29 13.86
CA PHE A 99 -9.62 -10.38 15.00
C PHE A 99 -11.04 -10.42 15.58
N GLY A 100 -11.97 -11.13 14.95
CA GLY A 100 -13.40 -11.05 15.24
C GLY A 100 -14.06 -9.83 14.57
N ARG A 101 -15.40 -9.78 14.61
CA ARG A 101 -16.19 -8.74 13.91
C ARG A 101 -15.79 -7.32 14.29
N TYR A 102 -15.73 -7.02 15.60
CA TYR A 102 -15.39 -5.68 16.09
C TYR A 102 -13.88 -5.48 16.20
N GLY A 103 -13.10 -6.52 16.46
CA GLY A 103 -11.63 -6.42 16.48
C GLY A 103 -11.06 -6.00 15.13
N ALA A 104 -11.68 -6.40 14.02
CA ALA A 104 -11.27 -5.99 12.68
C ALA A 104 -11.45 -4.48 12.40
N LEU A 105 -12.27 -3.75 13.17
CA LEU A 105 -12.41 -2.30 13.04
C LEU A 105 -11.09 -1.57 13.26
N LEU A 106 -10.23 -2.12 14.13
CA LEU A 106 -8.88 -1.59 14.35
C LEU A 106 -8.09 -1.55 13.04
N ILE A 107 -8.16 -2.63 12.27
CA ILE A 107 -7.46 -2.74 10.99
C ILE A 107 -8.11 -1.81 9.95
N VAL A 108 -9.44 -1.76 9.90
CA VAL A 108 -10.18 -0.84 9.01
C VAL A 108 -9.80 0.62 9.25
N PHE A 109 -9.66 1.02 10.52
CA PHE A 109 -9.20 2.35 10.90
C PHE A 109 -7.81 2.65 10.35
N PHE A 110 -6.85 1.75 10.54
CA PHE A 110 -5.49 1.96 10.04
C PHE A 110 -5.42 1.96 8.51
N THR A 111 -6.21 1.15 7.82
CA THR A 111 -6.29 1.19 6.37
C THR A 111 -6.90 2.50 5.86
N ALA A 112 -7.88 3.08 6.57
CA ALA A 112 -8.37 4.43 6.28
C ALA A 112 -7.25 5.48 6.42
N LEU A 113 -6.41 5.36 7.46
CA LEU A 113 -5.25 6.24 7.64
C LEU A 113 -4.20 6.09 6.53
N ILE A 114 -3.97 4.87 6.03
CA ILE A 114 -3.09 4.62 4.89
C ILE A 114 -3.59 5.39 3.66
N TYR A 115 -4.88 5.24 3.34
CA TYR A 115 -5.49 5.96 2.21
C TYR A 115 -5.36 7.47 2.34
N VAL A 116 -5.64 8.01 3.54
CA VAL A 116 -5.50 9.44 3.83
C VAL A 116 -4.04 9.89 3.70
N GLY A 117 -3.09 9.15 4.26
CA GLY A 117 -1.67 9.46 4.19
C GLY A 117 -1.16 9.53 2.75
N PHE A 118 -1.41 8.49 1.95
CA PHE A 118 -1.02 8.49 0.54
C PHE A 118 -1.75 9.55 -0.29
N PHE A 119 -3.02 9.85 0.03
CA PHE A 119 -3.77 10.93 -0.62
C PHE A 119 -3.12 12.29 -0.37
N ILE A 120 -2.74 12.60 0.88
CA ILE A 120 -2.01 13.82 1.25
C ILE A 120 -0.69 13.88 0.47
N SER A 121 0.11 12.80 0.47
CA SER A 121 1.42 12.79 -0.18
C SER A 121 1.34 13.04 -1.68
N ASN A 122 0.39 12.39 -2.34
CA ASN A 122 0.15 12.55 -3.76
C ASN A 122 -0.38 13.94 -4.11
N ILE A 123 -1.20 14.57 -3.26
CA ILE A 123 -1.67 15.95 -3.50
C ILE A 123 -0.48 16.93 -3.46
N VAL A 124 0.44 16.79 -2.50
CA VAL A 124 1.65 17.61 -2.46
C VAL A 124 2.46 17.41 -3.74
N LEU A 125 2.59 16.16 -4.19
CA LEU A 125 3.33 15.84 -5.40
C LEU A 125 2.67 16.36 -6.68
N ALA A 126 1.34 16.34 -6.76
CA ALA A 126 0.60 17.01 -7.83
C ALA A 126 0.90 18.51 -7.85
N GLY A 127 0.91 19.15 -6.68
CA GLY A 127 1.27 20.56 -6.53
C GLY A 127 2.69 20.86 -7.03
N LYS A 128 3.68 20.06 -6.61
CA LYS A 128 5.06 20.18 -7.10
C LYS A 128 5.17 20.00 -8.62
N THR A 129 4.45 19.03 -9.17
CA THR A 129 4.41 18.76 -10.61
C THR A 129 3.80 19.94 -11.40
N ILE A 130 2.67 20.48 -10.93
CA ILE A 130 2.01 21.64 -11.54
C ILE A 130 2.91 22.88 -11.47
N HIS A 131 3.50 23.14 -10.30
CA HIS A 131 4.43 24.26 -10.11
C HIS A 131 5.67 24.14 -11.00
N GLY A 132 6.23 22.92 -11.13
CA GLY A 132 7.36 22.65 -12.01
C GLY A 132 7.04 22.88 -13.50
N ILE A 133 5.82 22.62 -13.95
CA ILE A 133 5.39 22.90 -15.33
C ILE A 133 5.06 24.40 -15.52
N ALA A 134 4.35 24.99 -14.56
CA ALA A 134 3.90 26.38 -14.59
C ALA A 134 4.37 27.12 -13.32
N PRO A 135 5.62 27.63 -13.31
CA PRO A 135 6.18 28.30 -12.13
C PRO A 135 5.42 29.57 -11.70
N SER A 136 4.59 30.12 -12.59
CA SER A 136 3.69 31.23 -12.29
C SER A 136 2.56 30.88 -11.32
N VAL A 137 2.26 29.60 -11.12
CA VAL A 137 1.27 29.13 -10.15
C VAL A 137 1.96 28.88 -8.81
N PRO A 138 1.65 29.62 -7.73
CA PRO A 138 2.28 29.40 -6.43
C PRO A 138 1.99 28.00 -5.88
N MET A 139 2.94 27.42 -5.14
CA MET A 139 2.83 26.06 -4.59
C MET A 139 1.50 25.78 -3.85
N PRO A 140 0.99 26.67 -2.96
CA PRO A 140 -0.30 26.45 -2.31
C PRO A 140 -1.47 26.34 -3.31
N GLY A 141 -1.48 27.20 -4.34
CA GLY A 141 -2.48 27.17 -5.39
C GLY A 141 -2.39 25.89 -6.23
N ALA A 142 -1.18 25.47 -6.58
CA ALA A 142 -0.92 24.24 -7.31
C ALA A 142 -1.40 22.98 -6.54
N ILE A 143 -1.16 22.94 -5.22
CA ILE A 143 -1.65 21.87 -4.33
C ILE A 143 -3.18 21.80 -4.33
N VAL A 144 -3.87 22.94 -4.20
CA VAL A 144 -5.34 23.01 -4.22
C VAL A 144 -5.88 22.55 -5.58
N ILE A 145 -5.27 22.99 -6.69
CA ILE A 145 -5.64 22.54 -8.03
C ILE A 145 -5.48 21.03 -8.17
N GLY A 146 -4.37 20.46 -7.68
CA GLY A 146 -4.12 19.02 -7.66
C GLY A 146 -5.18 18.24 -6.86
N ALA A 147 -5.53 18.73 -5.67
CA ALA A 147 -6.56 18.14 -4.81
C ALA A 147 -7.96 18.15 -5.47
N LEU A 148 -8.35 19.28 -6.06
CA LEU A 148 -9.62 19.42 -6.77
C LEU A 148 -9.67 18.54 -8.02
N SER A 149 -8.59 18.47 -8.79
CA SER A 149 -8.50 17.66 -10.01
C SER A 149 -8.63 16.16 -9.71
N ALA A 150 -7.96 15.69 -8.64
CA ALA A 150 -8.09 14.31 -8.16
C ALA A 150 -9.54 13.94 -7.80
N THR A 151 -10.25 14.86 -7.17
CA THR A 151 -11.65 14.64 -6.75
C THR A 151 -12.62 14.72 -7.92
N ALA A 152 -12.43 15.68 -8.82
CA ALA A 152 -13.26 15.86 -10.00
C ALA A 152 -13.25 14.61 -10.90
N ILE A 153 -12.08 14.00 -11.12
CA ILE A 153 -11.97 12.77 -11.90
C ILE A 153 -12.59 11.56 -11.16
N GLY A 154 -12.52 11.52 -9.83
CA GLY A 154 -13.25 10.54 -9.03
C GLY A 154 -14.78 10.58 -9.24
N VAL A 155 -15.33 11.75 -9.56
CA VAL A 155 -16.77 11.94 -9.87
C VAL A 155 -17.09 11.65 -11.34
N ILE A 156 -16.20 12.00 -12.27
CA ILE A 156 -16.41 11.88 -13.74
C ILE A 156 -16.40 10.41 -14.22
N GLY A 157 -15.80 9.49 -13.45
CA GLY A 157 -16.25 8.10 -13.46
C GLY A 157 -15.16 7.04 -13.64
N TYR A 158 -15.41 5.92 -12.95
CA TYR A 158 -14.66 4.67 -12.96
C TYR A 158 -14.08 4.25 -14.32
N ARG A 159 -14.84 4.45 -15.41
CA ARG A 159 -14.43 4.08 -16.77
C ARG A 159 -13.23 4.89 -17.27
N PHE A 160 -13.12 6.17 -16.93
CA PHE A 160 -11.99 7.01 -17.34
C PHE A 160 -10.71 6.62 -16.61
N ILE A 161 -10.80 6.33 -15.31
CA ILE A 161 -9.69 5.85 -14.48
C ILE A 161 -9.15 4.52 -15.02
N HIS A 162 -10.01 3.57 -15.37
CA HIS A 162 -9.58 2.29 -15.92
C HIS A 162 -8.87 2.41 -17.27
N ILE A 163 -9.33 3.31 -18.14
CA ILE A 163 -8.68 3.58 -19.43
C ILE A 163 -7.31 4.23 -19.21
N LEU A 164 -7.23 5.25 -18.34
CA LEU A 164 -5.98 5.91 -18.00
C LEU A 164 -4.97 4.96 -17.36
N ASN A 165 -5.38 4.07 -16.45
CA ASN A 165 -4.47 3.10 -15.83
C ASN A 165 -3.97 2.06 -16.85
N ARG A 166 -4.84 1.57 -17.73
CA ARG A 166 -4.48 0.55 -18.73
C ARG A 166 -3.53 1.09 -19.78
N ILE A 167 -3.77 2.29 -20.28
CA ILE A 167 -2.87 2.97 -21.23
C ILE A 167 -1.62 3.45 -20.51
N GLY A 168 -1.79 3.97 -19.30
CA GLY A 168 -0.74 4.55 -18.46
C GLY A 168 0.36 3.57 -18.12
N THR A 169 0.07 2.28 -17.97
CA THR A 169 1.12 1.27 -17.73
C THR A 169 2.16 1.26 -18.84
N TRP A 170 1.72 1.20 -20.10
CA TRP A 170 2.60 1.12 -21.26
C TRP A 170 3.22 2.47 -21.58
N VAL A 171 2.43 3.54 -21.56
CA VAL A 171 2.90 4.89 -21.86
C VAL A 171 3.90 5.34 -20.80
N MET A 172 3.58 5.20 -19.51
CA MET A 172 4.48 5.59 -18.44
C MET A 172 5.71 4.68 -18.36
N GLY A 173 5.53 3.36 -18.45
CA GLY A 173 6.67 2.43 -18.46
C GLY A 173 7.64 2.72 -19.59
N SER A 174 7.14 2.96 -20.81
CA SER A 174 7.97 3.33 -21.95
C SER A 174 8.62 4.71 -21.78
N ALA A 175 7.89 5.68 -21.21
CA ALA A 175 8.43 7.01 -20.94
C ALA A 175 9.54 6.99 -19.89
N LEU A 176 9.45 6.12 -18.86
CA LEU A 176 10.52 5.92 -17.88
C LEU A 176 11.75 5.27 -18.50
N LEU A 177 11.57 4.26 -19.37
CA LEU A 177 12.67 3.64 -20.10
C LEU A 177 13.36 4.65 -21.03
N ALA A 178 12.59 5.46 -21.76
CA ALA A 178 13.12 6.56 -22.57
C ALA A 178 13.84 7.60 -21.70
N GLY A 179 13.30 7.91 -20.52
CA GLY A 179 13.92 8.81 -19.55
C GLY A 179 15.28 8.29 -19.06
N PHE A 180 15.41 6.99 -18.76
CA PHE A 180 16.70 6.38 -18.43
C PHE A 180 17.70 6.52 -19.58
N ILE A 181 17.28 6.23 -20.80
CA ILE A 181 18.15 6.36 -21.99
C ILE A 181 18.65 7.81 -22.10
N MET A 182 17.76 8.80 -21.95
CA MET A 182 18.12 10.22 -21.97
C MET A 182 19.11 10.58 -20.85
N MET A 183 18.90 10.07 -19.64
CA MET A 183 19.78 10.31 -18.48
C MET A 183 21.21 9.82 -18.70
N PHE A 184 21.41 8.73 -19.43
CA PHE A 184 22.73 8.15 -19.70
C PHE A 184 23.38 8.62 -21.01
N ILE A 185 22.65 9.31 -21.88
CA ILE A 185 23.21 9.91 -23.11
C ILE A 185 23.79 11.30 -22.84
N GLN A 186 23.24 12.05 -21.88
CA GLN A 186 23.76 13.35 -21.48
C GLN A 186 25.07 13.23 -20.69
N ASP A 187 25.84 14.31 -20.64
CA ASP A 187 27.04 14.39 -19.81
C ASP A 187 26.67 14.24 -18.34
N LEU A 188 27.17 13.17 -17.73
CA LEU A 188 26.95 12.89 -16.32
C LEU A 188 27.85 13.80 -15.46
N PRO A 189 27.34 14.33 -14.33
CA PRO A 189 28.18 15.01 -13.36
C PRO A 189 29.39 14.16 -12.97
N ALA A 190 30.55 14.79 -12.76
CA ALA A 190 31.79 14.08 -12.45
C ALA A 190 31.68 13.24 -11.16
N ASP A 191 30.81 13.66 -10.24
CA ASP A 191 30.53 12.98 -9.00
C ASP A 191 29.41 11.92 -9.09
N PHE A 192 28.82 11.66 -10.27
CA PHE A 192 27.67 10.76 -10.43
C PHE A 192 27.86 9.38 -9.78
N PHE A 193 29.04 8.77 -9.93
CA PHE A 193 29.35 7.46 -9.33
C PHE A 193 29.94 7.55 -7.92
N SER A 194 30.42 8.73 -7.50
CA SER A 194 31.09 8.96 -6.21
C SER A 194 30.25 9.78 -5.22
N ARG A 195 29.06 10.26 -5.61
CA ARG A 195 28.15 10.99 -4.74
C ARG A 195 27.52 10.00 -3.76
N GLY A 196 27.71 10.28 -2.48
CA GLY A 196 27.39 9.35 -1.40
C GLY A 196 28.40 8.21 -1.28
N ALA A 197 28.22 7.37 -0.27
CA ALA A 197 29.08 6.23 -0.01
C ALA A 197 28.29 5.11 0.66
N PHE A 198 28.89 3.93 0.77
CA PHE A 198 28.29 2.91 1.63
C PHE A 198 28.23 3.42 3.06
N ASN A 199 27.04 3.40 3.64
CA ASN A 199 26.86 3.53 5.07
C ASN A 199 25.76 2.55 5.49
N LEU A 200 25.99 1.85 6.61
CA LEU A 200 25.11 0.77 7.05
C LEU A 200 23.70 1.28 7.38
N SER A 201 23.62 2.48 7.96
CA SER A 201 22.39 3.17 8.31
C SER A 201 21.45 3.34 7.13
N GLY A 202 21.90 4.05 6.10
CA GLY A 202 21.15 4.33 4.89
C GLY A 202 20.82 3.07 4.10
N PHE A 203 21.71 2.07 4.12
CA PHE A 203 21.46 0.77 3.51
C PHE A 203 20.27 0.07 4.16
N ILE A 204 20.26 -0.05 5.49
CA ILE A 204 19.15 -0.67 6.21
C ILE A 204 17.88 0.18 6.08
N ALA A 205 17.97 1.50 6.19
CA ALA A 205 16.82 2.39 6.03
C ALA A 205 16.17 2.23 4.65
N THR A 206 16.96 2.11 3.59
CA THR A 206 16.47 1.87 2.23
C THR A 206 15.82 0.49 2.09
N VAL A 207 16.43 -0.57 2.65
CA VAL A 207 15.84 -1.92 2.66
C VAL A 207 14.51 -1.94 3.42
N SER A 208 14.46 -1.31 4.60
CA SER A 208 13.23 -1.15 5.40
C SER A 208 12.17 -0.42 4.58
N LEU A 209 12.50 0.74 4.01
CA LEU A 209 11.60 1.54 3.19
C LEU A 209 11.00 0.74 2.01
N GLY A 210 11.82 0.02 1.25
CA GLY A 210 11.37 -0.83 0.16
C GLY A 210 10.49 -2.01 0.63
N THR A 211 10.77 -2.56 1.80
CA THR A 211 9.99 -3.64 2.42
C THR A 211 8.60 -3.14 2.81
N ILE A 212 8.54 -2.04 3.54
CA ILE A 212 7.29 -1.47 4.07
C ILE A 212 6.42 -0.94 2.95
N TRP A 213 7.02 -0.37 1.91
CA TRP A 213 6.32 0.01 0.69
C TRP A 213 5.43 -1.13 0.18
N GLN A 214 6.00 -2.33 0.02
CA GLN A 214 5.23 -3.49 -0.44
C GLN A 214 4.17 -3.93 0.58
N ILE A 215 4.52 -3.94 1.87
CA ILE A 215 3.59 -4.32 2.96
C ILE A 215 2.38 -3.37 2.98
N SER A 216 2.58 -2.07 2.73
CA SER A 216 1.51 -1.05 2.70
C SER A 216 0.42 -1.31 1.66
N PHE A 217 0.73 -2.07 0.60
CA PHE A 217 -0.25 -2.48 -0.40
C PHE A 217 -1.01 -3.76 -0.04
N SER A 218 -0.53 -4.52 0.95
CA SER A 218 -1.13 -5.81 1.35
C SER A 218 -2.61 -5.70 1.75
N PRO A 219 -3.08 -4.62 2.42
CA PRO A 219 -4.51 -4.41 2.68
C PRO A 219 -5.40 -4.31 1.43
N TYR A 220 -4.85 -4.12 0.24
CA TYR A 220 -5.60 -3.95 -1.01
C TYR A 220 -5.62 -5.20 -1.88
N THR A 221 -4.80 -6.21 -1.56
CA THR A 221 -4.48 -7.24 -2.54
C THR A 221 -5.64 -8.17 -2.88
N SER A 222 -6.45 -8.52 -1.89
CA SER A 222 -7.60 -9.41 -2.09
C SER A 222 -8.79 -8.73 -2.74
N ASP A 223 -8.81 -7.40 -2.81
CA ASP A 223 -9.91 -6.67 -3.45
C ASP A 223 -9.92 -6.93 -4.96
N TYR A 224 -8.75 -7.10 -5.56
CA TYR A 224 -8.59 -7.47 -6.96
C TYR A 224 -8.49 -8.98 -7.17
N SER A 225 -7.75 -9.68 -6.30
CA SER A 225 -7.48 -11.10 -6.51
C SER A 225 -8.63 -12.04 -6.16
N ARG A 226 -9.66 -11.58 -5.43
CA ARG A 226 -10.89 -12.35 -5.14
C ARG A 226 -11.68 -12.77 -6.38
N TYR A 227 -11.49 -12.07 -7.49
CA TYR A 227 -12.15 -12.37 -8.77
C TYR A 227 -11.50 -13.50 -9.56
N LEU A 228 -10.37 -14.06 -9.11
CA LEU A 228 -9.74 -15.19 -9.77
C LEU A 228 -10.44 -16.51 -9.42
N PRO A 229 -10.60 -17.45 -10.37
CA PRO A 229 -11.10 -18.78 -10.08
C PRO A 229 -10.24 -19.50 -9.04
N ARG A 230 -10.87 -20.32 -8.19
CA ARG A 230 -10.19 -21.00 -7.08
C ARG A 230 -9.18 -22.04 -7.58
N GLU A 231 -9.43 -22.59 -8.76
CA GLU A 231 -8.62 -23.60 -9.46
C GLU A 231 -7.24 -23.08 -9.86
N VAL A 232 -7.06 -21.75 -9.91
CA VAL A 232 -5.78 -21.11 -10.19
C VAL A 232 -4.74 -21.37 -9.07
N GLY A 233 -5.21 -21.72 -7.86
CA GLY A 233 -4.36 -22.03 -6.72
C GLY A 233 -3.64 -20.80 -6.14
N ILE A 234 -2.55 -21.04 -5.40
CA ILE A 234 -1.78 -20.00 -4.67
C ILE A 234 -0.57 -19.51 -5.48
N ALA A 235 0.10 -20.41 -6.23
CA ALA A 235 1.37 -20.10 -6.87
C ALA A 235 1.25 -19.05 -7.99
N ARG A 236 0.23 -19.15 -8.86
CA ARG A 236 0.07 -18.22 -9.99
C ARG A 236 -0.25 -16.79 -9.54
N PRO A 237 -1.20 -16.55 -8.61
CA PRO A 237 -1.45 -15.20 -8.08
C PRO A 237 -0.24 -14.67 -7.31
N PHE A 238 0.46 -15.52 -6.55
CA PHE A 238 1.69 -15.16 -5.87
C PHE A 238 2.73 -14.61 -6.85
N TRP A 239 3.14 -15.38 -7.86
CA TRP A 239 4.20 -14.94 -8.77
C TRP A 239 3.80 -13.74 -9.63
N ALA A 240 2.53 -13.68 -10.07
CA ALA A 240 2.04 -12.55 -10.84
C ALA A 240 2.09 -11.24 -10.02
N THR A 241 1.61 -11.27 -8.77
CA THR A 241 1.68 -10.12 -7.87
C THR A 241 3.12 -9.80 -7.47
N TYR A 242 3.93 -10.81 -7.15
CA TYR A 242 5.34 -10.64 -6.77
C TYR A 242 6.13 -9.90 -7.84
N PHE A 243 6.14 -10.42 -9.08
CA PHE A 243 6.89 -9.78 -10.16
C PHE A 243 6.27 -8.45 -10.59
N GLY A 244 4.95 -8.32 -10.60
CA GLY A 244 4.31 -7.06 -10.96
C GLY A 244 4.68 -5.95 -9.98
N ALA A 245 4.54 -6.20 -8.68
CA ALA A 245 4.81 -5.22 -7.65
C ALA A 245 6.31 -4.89 -7.53
N THR A 246 7.18 -5.90 -7.48
CA THR A 246 8.61 -5.70 -7.27
C THR A 246 9.30 -5.05 -8.47
N LEU A 247 9.01 -5.50 -9.70
CA LEU A 247 9.63 -4.90 -10.89
C LEU A 247 9.17 -3.45 -11.09
N GLY A 248 7.88 -3.16 -10.83
CA GLY A 248 7.35 -1.80 -10.93
C GLY A 248 8.01 -0.85 -9.94
N THR A 249 8.11 -1.24 -8.67
CA THR A 249 8.75 -0.37 -7.66
C THR A 249 10.24 -0.23 -7.85
N ILE A 250 10.96 -1.33 -8.14
CA ILE A 250 12.41 -1.28 -8.38
C ILE A 250 12.71 -0.35 -9.55
N LEU A 251 11.94 -0.42 -10.64
CA LEU A 251 12.10 0.47 -11.79
C LEU A 251 11.97 1.94 -11.39
N CYS A 252 10.89 2.31 -10.69
CA CYS A 252 10.64 3.70 -10.32
C CYS A 252 11.58 4.23 -9.23
N PHE A 253 11.92 3.42 -8.22
CA PHE A 253 12.87 3.83 -7.19
C PHE A 253 14.26 4.04 -7.80
N SER A 254 14.69 3.13 -8.68
CA SER A 254 15.97 3.27 -9.39
C SER A 254 15.97 4.52 -10.28
N PHE A 255 14.84 4.82 -10.94
CA PHE A 255 14.71 6.00 -11.79
C PHE A 255 14.88 7.28 -10.98
N GLY A 256 14.24 7.37 -9.81
CA GLY A 256 14.41 8.50 -8.90
C GLY A 256 15.84 8.66 -8.40
N ALA A 257 16.49 7.57 -7.98
CA ALA A 257 17.87 7.58 -7.52
C ALA A 257 18.85 8.04 -8.60
N VAL A 258 18.67 7.60 -9.86
CA VAL A 258 19.49 8.04 -10.99
C VAL A 258 19.20 9.50 -11.35
N ALA A 259 17.94 9.91 -11.38
CA ALA A 259 17.54 11.27 -11.75
C ALA A 259 18.23 12.34 -10.89
N VAL A 260 18.30 12.12 -9.57
CA VAL A 260 18.93 13.08 -8.64
C VAL A 260 20.45 13.08 -8.71
N LEU A 261 21.07 12.00 -9.20
CA LEU A 261 22.51 11.95 -9.45
C LEU A 261 22.91 12.70 -10.73
N CYS A 262 22.01 12.79 -11.72
CA CYS A 262 22.23 13.52 -12.97
C CYS A 262 22.21 15.05 -12.82
N VAL A 263 21.77 15.58 -11.69
CA VAL A 263 21.59 17.02 -11.46
C VAL A 263 22.39 17.48 -10.23
N PRO A 264 22.53 18.80 -9.98
CA PRO A 264 23.18 19.29 -8.77
C PRO A 264 22.53 18.79 -7.48
N GLU A 265 23.34 18.55 -6.46
CA GLU A 265 22.89 18.17 -5.12
C GLU A 265 21.90 19.21 -4.55
N GLY A 266 20.87 18.73 -3.83
CA GLY A 266 19.82 19.58 -3.24
C GLY A 266 18.65 19.92 -4.18
N THR A 267 18.69 19.51 -5.44
CA THR A 267 17.55 19.66 -6.37
C THR A 267 16.35 18.83 -5.90
N ASP A 268 15.14 19.38 -5.85
CA ASP A 268 13.92 18.62 -5.53
C ASP A 268 13.76 17.43 -6.50
N ALA A 269 13.27 16.29 -6.01
CA ALA A 269 13.19 15.06 -6.78
C ALA A 269 12.38 15.19 -8.09
N MET A 270 11.28 15.97 -8.10
CA MET A 270 10.49 16.14 -9.33
C MET A 270 11.19 17.07 -10.33
N ASP A 271 11.84 18.12 -9.85
CA ASP A 271 12.65 18.99 -10.68
C ASP A 271 13.88 18.27 -11.24
N ALA A 272 14.49 17.39 -10.44
CA ALA A 272 15.58 16.52 -10.86
C ALA A 272 15.16 15.62 -12.02
N VAL A 273 13.99 14.97 -11.93
CA VAL A 273 13.46 14.17 -13.04
C VAL A 273 13.25 15.03 -14.29
N LYS A 274 12.65 16.21 -14.15
CA LYS A 274 12.39 17.11 -15.28
C LYS A 274 13.70 17.54 -15.95
N GLN A 275 14.71 17.91 -15.19
CA GLN A 275 16.00 18.36 -15.71
C GLN A 275 16.80 17.20 -16.31
N ALA A 276 16.91 16.07 -15.59
CA ALA A 276 17.70 14.92 -15.99
C ALA A 276 17.19 14.19 -17.25
N THR A 277 15.94 14.45 -17.66
CA THR A 277 15.34 13.85 -18.87
C THR A 277 15.24 14.82 -20.05
N GLY A 278 15.77 16.04 -19.92
CA GLY A 278 15.82 17.03 -20.98
C GLY A 278 14.44 17.36 -21.55
N TRP A 279 14.27 17.23 -22.87
CA TRP A 279 13.01 17.57 -23.56
C TRP A 279 11.83 16.66 -23.16
N LEU A 280 12.11 15.46 -22.65
CA LEU A 280 11.08 14.52 -22.18
C LEU A 280 10.53 14.92 -20.80
N GLY A 281 11.26 15.75 -20.05
CA GLY A 281 10.91 16.16 -18.69
C GLY A 281 9.50 16.74 -18.55
N PRO A 282 9.12 17.78 -19.32
CA PRO A 282 7.76 18.32 -19.28
C PRO A 282 6.68 17.30 -19.63
N VAL A 283 6.96 16.39 -20.58
CA VAL A 283 6.02 15.33 -20.96
C VAL A 283 5.83 14.34 -19.80
N LEU A 284 6.92 13.94 -19.15
CA LEU A 284 6.89 13.09 -17.96
C LEU A 284 6.10 13.74 -16.82
N MET A 285 6.29 15.05 -16.59
CA MET A 285 5.52 15.78 -15.56
C MET A 285 4.01 15.75 -15.85
N VAL A 286 3.59 15.92 -17.11
CA VAL A 286 2.16 15.80 -17.47
C VAL A 286 1.64 14.38 -17.23
N LEU A 287 2.40 13.37 -17.65
CA LEU A 287 2.03 11.97 -17.41
C LEU A 287 1.93 11.67 -15.90
N PHE A 288 2.89 12.16 -15.12
CA PHE A 288 2.93 12.02 -13.67
C PHE A 288 1.71 12.66 -13.02
N LEU A 289 1.33 13.87 -13.45
CA LEU A 289 0.14 14.55 -12.96
C LEU A 289 -1.13 13.73 -13.21
N LEU A 290 -1.29 13.17 -14.42
CA LEU A 290 -2.43 12.31 -14.75
C LEU A 290 -2.47 11.02 -13.91
N ASN A 291 -1.31 10.42 -13.66
CA ASN A 291 -1.17 9.24 -12.81
C ASN A 291 -1.53 9.56 -11.35
N ILE A 292 -1.00 10.65 -10.79
CA ILE A 292 -1.26 11.10 -9.42
C ILE A 292 -2.75 11.36 -9.21
N ILE A 293 -3.39 12.07 -10.13
CA ILE A 293 -4.84 12.35 -10.07
C ILE A 293 -5.63 11.05 -10.05
N SER A 294 -5.30 10.10 -10.95
CA SER A 294 -5.99 8.81 -11.04
C SER A 294 -5.83 7.98 -9.77
N HIS A 295 -4.61 7.94 -9.20
CA HIS A 295 -4.31 7.22 -7.97
C HIS A 295 -5.01 7.84 -6.76
N ASN A 296 -5.09 9.17 -6.71
CA ASN A 296 -5.77 9.85 -5.62
C ASN A 296 -7.28 9.69 -5.63
N ALA A 297 -7.90 9.57 -6.80
CA ALA A 297 -9.32 9.20 -6.88
C ALA A 297 -9.57 7.85 -6.18
N LEU A 298 -8.67 6.87 -6.35
CA LEU A 298 -8.76 5.56 -5.68
C LEU A 298 -8.56 5.68 -4.17
N ASN A 299 -7.56 6.46 -3.72
CA ASN A 299 -7.32 6.66 -2.29
C ASN A 299 -8.52 7.33 -1.59
N LEU A 300 -9.12 8.36 -2.22
CA LEU A 300 -10.30 9.02 -1.68
C LEU A 300 -11.48 8.05 -1.60
N TYR A 301 -11.71 7.27 -2.65
CA TYR A 301 -12.75 6.24 -2.67
C TYR A 301 -12.55 5.19 -1.57
N GLY A 302 -11.32 4.68 -1.42
CA GLY A 302 -10.95 3.71 -0.39
C GLY A 302 -11.13 4.26 1.04
N ALA A 303 -10.78 5.53 1.27
CA ALA A 303 -11.00 6.20 2.55
C ALA A 303 -12.50 6.32 2.89
N VAL A 304 -13.33 6.74 1.92
CA VAL A 304 -14.79 6.79 2.09
C VAL A 304 -15.37 5.41 2.38
N LEU A 305 -14.96 4.38 1.63
CA LEU A 305 -15.43 3.02 1.86
C LEU A 305 -15.01 2.48 3.23
N SER A 306 -13.82 2.81 3.70
CA SER A 306 -13.33 2.38 5.02
C SER A 306 -14.20 2.99 6.14
N ILE A 307 -14.55 4.27 6.03
CA ILE A 307 -15.46 4.94 6.98
C ILE A 307 -16.86 4.33 6.91
N VAL A 308 -17.40 4.11 5.71
CA VAL A 308 -18.70 3.44 5.52
C VAL A 308 -18.68 2.04 6.16
N THR A 309 -17.63 1.27 5.93
CA THR A 309 -17.47 -0.08 6.49
C THR A 309 -17.42 -0.05 8.02
N ALA A 310 -16.75 0.95 8.60
CA ALA A 310 -16.72 1.15 10.04
C ALA A 310 -18.13 1.43 10.59
N ILE A 311 -18.90 2.32 9.94
CA ILE A 311 -20.29 2.63 10.33
C ILE A 311 -21.17 1.38 10.20
N GLN A 312 -21.09 0.65 9.09
CA GLN A 312 -21.87 -0.57 8.84
C GLN A 312 -21.55 -1.70 9.82
N THR A 313 -20.38 -1.68 10.46
CA THR A 313 -20.07 -2.67 11.50
C THR A 313 -20.97 -2.51 12.72
N PHE A 314 -21.38 -1.27 13.05
CA PHE A 314 -22.35 -0.95 14.11
C PHE A 314 -23.80 -0.94 13.59
N MET A 315 -24.01 -0.58 12.34
CA MET A 315 -25.32 -0.46 11.71
C MET A 315 -25.38 -1.28 10.42
N ALA A 316 -25.49 -2.62 10.55
CA ALA A 316 -25.37 -3.55 9.42
C ALA A 316 -26.40 -3.32 8.29
N GLU A 317 -27.59 -2.83 8.64
CA GLU A 317 -28.68 -2.57 7.68
C GLU A 317 -28.57 -1.20 7.00
N TRP A 318 -27.65 -0.34 7.45
CA TRP A 318 -27.50 0.99 6.88
C TRP A 318 -26.75 0.95 5.55
N THR A 319 -27.40 1.43 4.48
CA THR A 319 -26.77 1.62 3.18
C THR A 319 -26.49 3.11 2.94
N PRO A 320 -25.23 3.53 2.72
CA PRO A 320 -24.91 4.94 2.49
C PRO A 320 -25.55 5.46 1.21
N SER A 321 -26.33 6.54 1.31
CA SER A 321 -26.82 7.25 0.14
C SER A 321 -25.68 7.95 -0.61
N ILE A 322 -25.90 8.28 -1.89
CA ILE A 322 -24.94 9.03 -2.70
C ILE A 322 -24.56 10.36 -2.02
N LYS A 323 -25.53 11.05 -1.40
CA LYS A 323 -25.29 12.30 -0.68
C LYS A 323 -24.29 12.12 0.46
N VAL A 324 -24.42 11.04 1.25
CA VAL A 324 -23.49 10.76 2.35
C VAL A 324 -22.08 10.50 1.82
N ARG A 325 -21.94 9.72 0.75
CA ARG A 325 -20.63 9.43 0.13
C ARG A 325 -19.96 10.71 -0.37
N VAL A 326 -20.72 11.61 -1.01
CA VAL A 326 -20.21 12.91 -1.48
C VAL A 326 -19.79 13.79 -0.31
N ILE A 327 -20.58 13.87 0.76
CA ILE A 327 -20.23 14.65 1.96
C ILE A 327 -18.94 14.11 2.59
N LEU A 328 -18.83 12.80 2.79
CA LEU A 328 -17.62 12.18 3.34
C LEU A 328 -16.39 12.44 2.46
N ALA A 329 -16.53 12.29 1.13
CA ALA A 329 -15.45 12.59 0.19
C ALA A 329 -15.00 14.06 0.29
N SER A 330 -15.93 15.00 0.35
CA SER A 330 -15.62 16.43 0.50
C SER A 330 -14.93 16.75 1.82
N VAL A 331 -15.35 16.15 2.92
CA VAL A 331 -14.71 16.34 4.24
C VAL A 331 -13.27 15.81 4.24
N ILE A 332 -13.06 14.61 3.69
CA ILE A 332 -11.72 14.01 3.57
C ILE A 332 -10.84 14.89 2.67
N LEU A 333 -11.37 15.34 1.54
CA LEU A 333 -10.66 16.23 0.62
C LEU A 333 -10.17 17.50 1.32
N VAL A 334 -11.07 18.21 2.00
CA VAL A 334 -10.73 19.46 2.68
C VAL A 334 -9.69 19.22 3.78
N GLY A 335 -9.89 18.20 4.61
CA GLY A 335 -8.94 17.85 5.66
C GLY A 335 -7.56 17.49 5.10
N CYS A 336 -7.50 16.66 4.06
CA CYS A 336 -6.24 16.27 3.44
C CYS A 336 -5.55 17.44 2.73
N ALA A 337 -6.30 18.32 2.07
CA ALA A 337 -5.74 19.51 1.42
C ALA A 337 -5.14 20.47 2.46
N MET A 338 -5.81 20.67 3.60
CA MET A 338 -5.26 21.50 4.70
C MET A 338 -3.96 20.91 5.27
N VAL A 339 -3.94 19.59 5.51
CA VAL A 339 -2.72 18.92 5.98
C VAL A 339 -1.62 18.98 4.92
N ALA A 340 -1.94 18.77 3.64
CA ALA A 340 -0.99 18.85 2.54
C ALA A 340 -0.35 20.24 2.41
N LEU A 341 -1.14 21.31 2.58
CA LEU A 341 -0.62 22.68 2.56
C LEU A 341 0.43 22.89 3.67
N ASN A 342 0.13 22.45 4.89
CA ASN A 342 1.05 22.56 6.02
C ASN A 342 2.28 21.65 5.87
N ALA A 343 2.09 20.42 5.38
CA ALA A 343 3.14 19.43 5.24
C ALA A 343 4.03 19.65 4.00
N SER A 344 3.63 20.51 3.05
CA SER A 344 4.34 20.68 1.79
C SER A 344 5.76 21.22 1.95
N ALA A 345 6.01 22.02 2.99
CA ALA A 345 7.32 22.60 3.28
C ALA A 345 8.35 21.55 3.71
N ASP A 346 7.97 20.61 4.58
CA ASP A 346 8.78 19.45 4.97
C ASP A 346 8.14 18.14 4.52
N PHE A 347 7.89 18.05 3.21
CA PHE A 347 7.21 16.88 2.64
C PHE A 347 7.96 15.58 2.94
N ILE A 348 9.29 15.58 2.79
CA ILE A 348 10.12 14.39 2.96
C ILE A 348 10.08 13.91 4.40
N GLY A 349 10.26 14.80 5.39
CA GLY A 349 10.21 14.43 6.81
C GLY A 349 8.85 13.86 7.22
N HIS A 350 7.76 14.52 6.81
CA HIS A 350 6.41 14.01 7.06
C HIS A 350 6.12 12.69 6.35
N PHE A 351 6.63 12.50 5.13
CA PHE A 351 6.44 11.27 4.37
C PHE A 351 7.18 10.09 5.00
N ILE A 352 8.45 10.27 5.42
CA ILE A 352 9.18 9.26 6.19
C ILE A 352 8.41 8.91 7.47
N GLY A 353 7.96 9.92 8.21
CA GLY A 353 7.17 9.73 9.43
C GLY A 353 5.91 8.90 9.20
N LEU A 354 5.18 9.14 8.11
CA LEU A 354 4.04 8.33 7.70
C LEU A 354 4.44 6.87 7.47
N ILE A 355 5.45 6.61 6.64
CA ILE A 355 5.88 5.24 6.31
C ILE A 355 6.30 4.47 7.56
N LEU A 356 7.05 5.11 8.47
CA LEU A 356 7.48 4.50 9.72
C LEU A 356 6.32 4.29 10.71
N ALA A 357 5.33 5.18 10.75
CA ALA A 357 4.12 4.94 11.53
C ALA A 357 3.32 3.74 11.00
N LEU A 358 3.24 3.59 9.67
CA LEU A 358 2.60 2.46 9.02
C LEU A 358 3.32 1.14 9.31
N LEU A 359 4.66 1.16 9.38
CA LEU A 359 5.48 0.02 9.75
C LEU A 359 4.99 -0.60 11.07
N LEU A 360 4.87 0.22 12.12
CA LEU A 360 4.52 -0.25 13.48
C LEU A 360 3.21 -1.03 13.51
N VAL A 361 2.27 -0.63 12.66
CA VAL A 361 0.90 -1.11 12.64
C VAL A 361 0.75 -2.28 11.66
N LEU A 362 1.30 -2.16 10.46
CA LEU A 362 1.07 -3.12 9.39
C LEU A 362 1.85 -4.41 9.57
N VAL A 363 3.04 -4.35 10.16
CA VAL A 363 3.90 -5.52 10.31
C VAL A 363 3.25 -6.57 11.24
N PRO A 364 2.76 -6.23 12.44
CA PRO A 364 2.03 -7.18 13.27
C PRO A 364 0.75 -7.71 12.62
N TRP A 365 0.01 -6.84 11.92
CA TRP A 365 -1.21 -7.25 11.22
C TRP A 365 -0.91 -8.27 10.11
N ALA A 366 0.05 -7.97 9.23
CA ALA A 366 0.45 -8.86 8.15
C ALA A 366 0.96 -10.20 8.69
N SER A 367 1.72 -10.18 9.79
CA SER A 367 2.20 -11.37 10.48
C SER A 367 1.05 -12.28 10.93
N ILE A 368 0.07 -11.72 11.64
CA ILE A 368 -1.12 -12.44 12.12
C ILE A 368 -1.92 -12.97 10.93
N ASN A 369 -2.15 -12.14 9.91
CA ASN A 369 -2.94 -12.48 8.74
C ASN A 369 -2.35 -13.68 7.99
N LEU A 370 -1.05 -13.63 7.69
CA LEU A 370 -0.36 -14.68 6.94
C LEU A 370 -0.30 -15.98 7.74
N ILE A 371 0.01 -15.94 9.04
CA ILE A 371 0.13 -17.15 9.85
C ILE A 371 -1.22 -17.80 10.10
N ASP A 372 -2.26 -17.00 10.38
CA ASP A 372 -3.60 -17.53 10.55
C ASP A 372 -4.02 -18.28 9.28
N PHE A 373 -3.83 -17.66 8.11
CA PHE A 373 -4.22 -18.25 6.84
C PHE A 373 -3.41 -19.49 6.47
N TYR A 374 -2.08 -19.39 6.44
CA TYR A 374 -1.22 -20.45 5.88
C TYR A 374 -0.91 -21.58 6.87
N LEU A 375 -0.71 -21.26 8.15
CA LEU A 375 -0.24 -22.24 9.14
C LEU A 375 -1.37 -22.77 10.03
N ILE A 376 -2.25 -21.90 10.54
CA ILE A 376 -3.23 -22.26 11.57
C ILE A 376 -4.54 -22.80 10.96
N LYS A 377 -5.10 -22.06 10.00
CA LYS A 377 -6.37 -22.37 9.32
C LYS A 377 -6.15 -23.09 7.99
N LYS A 378 -4.94 -23.02 7.43
CA LYS A 378 -4.55 -23.69 6.16
C LYS A 378 -5.50 -23.38 5.00
N GLY A 379 -5.92 -22.12 4.91
CA GLY A 379 -6.88 -21.64 3.91
C GLY A 379 -8.34 -22.02 4.14
N GLN A 380 -8.68 -22.66 5.26
CA GLN A 380 -10.05 -23.07 5.59
C GLN A 380 -10.71 -22.03 6.51
N TYR A 381 -11.57 -21.20 5.92
CA TYR A 381 -12.40 -20.23 6.63
C TYR A 381 -13.88 -20.47 6.32
N ASP A 382 -14.71 -20.38 7.36
CA ASP A 382 -16.15 -20.27 7.21
C ASP A 382 -16.53 -18.85 6.81
N ILE A 383 -16.91 -18.63 5.55
CA ILE A 383 -17.24 -17.30 5.04
C ILE A 383 -18.56 -16.78 5.62
N ALA A 384 -19.52 -17.66 5.88
CA ALA A 384 -20.82 -17.27 6.44
C ALA A 384 -20.67 -16.58 7.81
N SER A 385 -19.85 -17.15 8.70
CA SER A 385 -19.55 -16.57 10.01
C SER A 385 -18.82 -15.22 9.95
N ILE A 386 -18.06 -14.94 8.88
CA ILE A 386 -17.37 -13.64 8.71
C ILE A 386 -18.38 -12.49 8.51
N PHE A 387 -19.52 -12.79 7.88
CA PHE A 387 -20.58 -11.81 7.62
C PHE A 387 -21.66 -11.77 8.70
N SER A 388 -21.75 -12.78 9.57
CA SER A 388 -22.80 -12.84 10.59
C SER A 388 -22.69 -11.67 11.58
N ALA A 389 -23.86 -11.19 12.06
CA ALA A 389 -23.95 -10.01 12.93
C ALA A 389 -23.24 -10.21 14.28
N ASP A 390 -23.19 -11.45 14.77
CA ASP A 390 -22.51 -11.85 16.00
C ASP A 390 -21.03 -12.26 15.79
N GLY A 391 -20.58 -12.37 14.54
CA GLY A 391 -19.25 -12.85 14.15
C GLY A 391 -19.11 -14.39 14.10
N GLY A 392 -20.19 -15.12 14.39
CA GLY A 392 -20.28 -16.58 14.22
C GLY A 392 -19.17 -17.30 14.99
N ILE A 393 -18.51 -18.27 14.34
CA ILE A 393 -17.42 -19.03 14.97
C ILE A 393 -16.18 -18.19 15.33
N TYR A 394 -16.03 -16.98 14.76
CA TYR A 394 -14.92 -16.07 15.06
C TYR A 394 -15.25 -15.11 16.20
N GLY A 395 -16.54 -15.02 16.56
CA GLY A 395 -17.04 -14.15 17.61
C GLY A 395 -16.84 -12.66 17.36
N ARG A 396 -17.17 -11.88 18.39
CA ARG A 396 -17.10 -10.41 18.37
C ARG A 396 -15.66 -9.89 18.45
N PHE A 397 -14.85 -10.51 19.30
CA PHE A 397 -13.45 -10.17 19.53
C PHE A 397 -12.62 -11.44 19.68
N ASN A 398 -11.52 -11.53 18.95
CA ASN A 398 -10.51 -12.54 19.20
C ASN A 398 -9.37 -11.96 20.05
N HIS A 399 -9.45 -12.19 21.36
CA HIS A 399 -8.46 -11.66 22.31
C HIS A 399 -7.03 -12.13 22.00
N HIS A 400 -6.84 -13.34 21.47
CA HIS A 400 -5.51 -13.84 21.10
C HIS A 400 -4.85 -12.98 20.02
N ALA A 401 -5.61 -12.62 18.96
CA ALA A 401 -5.12 -11.77 17.88
C ALA A 401 -4.87 -10.35 18.37
N ILE A 402 -5.78 -9.79 19.17
CA ILE A 402 -5.67 -8.42 19.69
C ILE A 402 -4.46 -8.29 20.63
N ILE A 403 -4.24 -9.26 21.52
CA ILE A 403 -3.08 -9.28 22.43
C ILE A 403 -1.78 -9.41 21.62
N ALA A 404 -1.71 -10.37 20.68
CA ALA A 404 -0.52 -10.54 19.86
C ALA A 404 -0.20 -9.30 19.05
N TYR A 405 -1.22 -8.63 18.51
CA TYR A 405 -1.09 -7.39 17.77
C TYR A 405 -0.59 -6.23 18.65
N ALA A 406 -1.18 -6.04 19.82
CA ALA A 406 -0.75 -5.03 20.78
C ALA A 406 0.69 -5.27 21.26
N CYS A 407 1.04 -6.51 21.61
CA CYS A 407 2.41 -6.88 21.95
C CYS A 407 3.38 -6.64 20.78
N GLY A 408 2.96 -6.94 19.55
CA GLY A 408 3.73 -6.65 18.34
C GLY A 408 4.05 -5.17 18.18
N ILE A 409 3.06 -4.28 18.39
CA ILE A 409 3.30 -2.83 18.38
C ILE A 409 4.23 -2.42 19.53
N LEU A 410 3.95 -2.88 20.76
CA LEU A 410 4.70 -2.49 21.94
C LEU A 410 6.18 -2.88 21.87
N VAL A 411 6.51 -4.05 21.32
CA VAL A 411 7.90 -4.48 21.14
C VAL A 411 8.62 -3.69 20.06
N GLN A 412 7.91 -3.14 19.09
CA GLN A 412 8.51 -2.30 18.06
C GLN A 412 8.90 -0.92 18.59
N LEU A 413 8.11 -0.34 19.51
CA LEU A 413 8.33 1.02 20.01
C LEU A 413 9.77 1.26 20.50
N PRO A 414 10.39 0.43 21.35
CA PRO A 414 11.75 0.68 21.82
C PRO A 414 12.81 0.81 20.73
N PHE A 415 12.57 0.23 19.55
CA PHE A 415 13.47 0.23 18.39
C PHE A 415 13.03 1.19 17.28
N ALA A 416 11.87 1.82 17.44
CA ALA A 416 11.30 2.71 16.45
C ALA A 416 12.11 4.01 16.39
N ASN A 417 12.45 4.46 15.18
CA ASN A 417 13.16 5.70 14.94
C ASN A 417 12.32 6.61 14.05
N THR A 418 11.24 7.15 14.60
CA THR A 418 10.25 7.94 13.85
C THR A 418 10.34 9.41 14.25
N SER A 419 9.87 10.30 13.37
CA SER A 419 9.79 11.74 13.68
C SER A 419 8.87 12.06 14.86
N LEU A 420 7.92 11.19 15.18
CA LEU A 420 6.99 11.34 16.29
C LEU A 420 7.50 10.71 17.60
N TYR A 421 8.34 9.68 17.50
CA TYR A 421 8.82 8.90 18.63
C TYR A 421 10.15 8.22 18.29
N VAL A 422 11.15 8.46 19.14
CA VAL A 422 12.47 7.82 19.11
C VAL A 422 12.58 6.93 20.33
N GLY A 423 12.64 5.62 20.11
CA GLY A 423 12.77 4.64 21.18
C GLY A 423 14.17 4.58 21.80
N PRO A 424 14.32 4.11 23.05
CA PRO A 424 15.62 4.04 23.74
C PRO A 424 16.67 3.16 23.04
N TYR A 425 16.25 2.18 22.24
CA TYR A 425 17.11 1.26 21.50
C TYR A 425 17.08 1.49 19.99
N SER A 426 16.58 2.65 19.54
CA SER A 426 16.57 3.04 18.13
C SER A 426 17.98 3.19 17.53
N ASN A 427 18.99 3.47 18.35
CA ASN A 427 20.39 3.67 17.93
C ASN A 427 21.22 2.38 17.81
N ILE A 428 20.61 1.18 17.84
CA ILE A 428 21.37 -0.07 17.60
C ILE A 428 22.08 -0.03 16.25
N VAL A 429 21.44 0.56 15.25
CA VAL A 429 22.10 1.07 14.05
C VAL A 429 21.65 2.51 13.91
N GLU A 430 22.56 3.46 14.14
CA GLU A 430 22.26 4.89 14.04
C GLU A 430 21.50 5.18 12.73
N GLY A 431 20.35 5.83 12.80
CA GLY A 431 19.56 6.26 11.62
C GLY A 431 18.75 5.18 10.90
N ALA A 432 18.79 3.90 11.33
CA ALA A 432 17.99 2.84 10.72
C ALA A 432 16.84 2.36 11.63
N ASP A 433 15.63 2.27 11.08
CA ASP A 433 14.50 1.67 11.78
C ASP A 433 14.49 0.14 11.58
N LEU A 434 14.84 -0.58 12.64
CA LEU A 434 14.85 -2.04 12.71
C LEU A 434 13.60 -2.61 13.40
N SER A 435 12.66 -1.76 13.81
CA SER A 435 11.55 -2.17 14.66
C SER A 435 10.72 -3.28 14.01
N TRP A 436 10.49 -3.24 12.70
CA TRP A 436 9.71 -4.23 11.97
C TRP A 436 10.23 -5.67 12.11
N LEU A 437 11.56 -5.85 12.20
CA LEU A 437 12.15 -7.18 12.41
C LEU A 437 11.74 -7.75 13.76
N PHE A 438 11.82 -6.95 14.81
CA PHE A 438 11.37 -7.34 16.15
C PHE A 438 9.85 -7.55 16.20
N GLY A 439 9.10 -6.71 15.49
CA GLY A 439 7.66 -6.88 15.29
C GLY A 439 7.34 -8.26 14.69
N LEU A 440 8.03 -8.67 13.63
CA LEU A 440 7.88 -10.00 13.03
C LEU A 440 8.28 -11.11 14.02
N ILE A 441 9.48 -11.04 14.58
CA ILE A 441 10.06 -12.09 15.43
C ILE A 441 9.20 -12.35 16.67
N VAL A 442 8.51 -11.34 17.21
CA VAL A 442 7.65 -11.51 18.39
C VAL A 442 6.21 -11.82 18.02
N THR A 443 5.62 -11.11 17.05
CA THR A 443 4.19 -11.28 16.74
C THR A 443 3.91 -12.68 16.19
N VAL A 444 4.81 -13.19 15.33
CA VAL A 444 4.66 -14.49 14.65
C VAL A 444 4.55 -15.65 15.66
N PRO A 445 5.54 -15.89 16.54
CA PRO A 445 5.47 -17.00 17.49
C PRO A 445 4.40 -16.79 18.56
N LEU A 446 4.22 -15.55 19.03
CA LEU A 446 3.23 -15.25 20.07
C LEU A 446 1.81 -15.58 19.60
N TYR A 447 1.43 -15.09 18.42
CA TYR A 447 0.11 -15.37 17.87
C TYR A 447 -0.09 -16.86 17.60
N TYR A 448 0.91 -17.53 17.01
CA TYR A 448 0.86 -18.97 16.77
C TYR A 448 0.59 -19.74 18.07
N CYS A 449 1.38 -19.50 19.12
CA CYS A 449 1.22 -20.15 20.42
C CYS A 449 -0.16 -19.89 21.04
N LEU A 450 -0.61 -18.64 21.05
CA LEU A 450 -1.90 -18.25 21.63
C LEU A 450 -3.08 -18.91 20.89
N ALA A 451 -3.06 -18.88 19.55
CA ALA A 451 -4.14 -19.40 18.73
C ALA A 451 -4.18 -20.95 18.68
N THR A 452 -3.06 -21.65 18.89
CA THR A 452 -3.04 -23.12 18.92
C THR A 452 -3.29 -23.74 20.29
N ARG A 453 -3.12 -22.98 21.39
CA ARG A 453 -3.29 -23.48 22.76
C ARG A 453 -4.70 -24.01 23.04
N GLY A 454 -5.75 -23.35 22.53
CA GLY A 454 -7.13 -23.82 22.71
C GLY A 454 -7.45 -25.14 21.98
N LYS A 455 -6.86 -25.36 20.80
CA LYS A 455 -7.09 -26.58 19.99
C LYS A 455 -6.43 -27.83 20.59
N ALA A 456 -5.35 -27.66 21.37
CA ALA A 456 -4.69 -28.76 22.06
C ALA A 456 -5.53 -29.30 23.25
N GLY A 457 -6.24 -28.40 23.95
CA GLY A 457 -7.14 -28.78 25.04
C GLY A 457 -8.37 -29.58 24.58
N GLU A 458 -8.99 -29.20 23.45
CA GLU A 458 -10.13 -29.93 22.88
C GLU A 458 -9.76 -31.32 22.35
N LYS A 459 -8.55 -31.50 21.79
CA LYS A 459 -8.05 -32.83 21.41
C LYS A 459 -7.75 -33.70 22.63
N ALA A 460 -7.22 -33.13 23.71
CA ALA A 460 -6.97 -33.88 24.95
C ALA A 460 -8.29 -34.30 25.64
N GLY A 461 -9.32 -33.45 25.64
CA GLY A 461 -10.64 -33.79 26.20
C GLY A 461 -11.40 -34.90 25.44
N ARG A 462 -11.25 -34.97 24.12
CA ARG A 462 -11.85 -36.04 23.29
C ARG A 462 -11.18 -37.42 23.44
N VAL A 463 -9.95 -37.49 23.94
CA VAL A 463 -9.25 -38.76 24.19
C VAL A 463 -9.62 -39.35 25.54
N VAL A 464 -10.13 -38.55 26.48
CA VAL A 464 -10.52 -39.02 27.82
C VAL A 464 -11.98 -39.51 27.88
N SER A 465 -12.87 -39.08 26.98
CA SER A 465 -14.30 -39.41 27.04
C SER A 465 -14.74 -40.71 26.33
N VAL A 466 -13.87 -41.70 26.18
CA VAL A 466 -14.22 -42.99 25.53
C VAL A 466 -14.41 -44.13 26.55
N ASN A 467 -14.14 -43.92 27.83
CA ASN A 467 -14.53 -44.85 28.89
C ASN A 467 -15.08 -44.06 30.07
N ASP A 468 -16.42 -43.96 30.14
CA ASP A 468 -17.20 -44.00 31.39
C ASP A 468 -18.67 -44.26 31.05
#